data_AF-A0A959XCS7-F1
#
_entry.id   AF-A0A959XCS7-F1
#
_cell.length_a   1.000
_cell.length_b   1.000
_cell.length_c   1.000
_cell.angle_alpha   90.00
_cell.angle_beta   90.00
_cell.angle_gamma   90.00
#
_symmetry.space_group_name_H-M   'P 1'
#
loop_
_entity.id
_entity.type
_entity.pdbx_description
1 polymer ?
#
loop_
_entity_poly.entity_id
_entity_poly.type
_entity_poly.pdbx_seq_one_letter_code
_entity_poly.pdbx_strand_id
1 'polypeptide(L)' 'MRDYVYPVVVRAILAAFKGLDLEFQVKGADNVPKEGGVLVAFNHVAHVDFILGGYGAWKETGRLP' A
#
# COMPACT_ATOMS: atom_id res chain seq x y z
N MET A 1 22.69 2.40 -1.02
CA MET A 1 22.48 1.12 -1.72
C MET A 1 21.16 1.18 -2.47
N ARG A 2 21.07 0.62 -3.68
CA ARG A 2 19.81 0.58 -4.43
C ARG A 2 19.00 -0.64 -3.99
N ASP A 3 17.76 -0.42 -3.60
CA ASP A 3 16.84 -1.50 -3.24
C ASP A 3 16.13 -2.02 -4.50
N TYR A 4 16.37 -3.29 -4.81
CA TYR A 4 15.76 -3.98 -5.94
C TYR A 4 14.66 -4.94 -5.51
N VAL A 5 14.70 -5.40 -4.26
CA VAL A 5 13.81 -6.47 -3.79
C VAL A 5 12.46 -5.87 -3.44
N TYR A 6 12.44 -4.77 -2.70
CA TYR A 6 11.19 -4.18 -2.23
C TYR A 6 10.27 -3.73 -3.37
N PRO A 7 10.75 -3.03 -4.43
CA PRO A 7 9.90 -2.70 -5.58
C PRO A 7 9.35 -3.93 -6.32
N VAL A 8 10.11 -5.03 -6.37
CA VAL A 8 9.65 -6.28 -7.00
C VAL A 8 8.56 -6.95 -6.16
N VAL A 9 8.75 -7.00 -4.84
CA VAL A 9 7.75 -7.54 -3.90
C VAL A 9 6.44 -6.76 -3.98
N VAL A 10 6.50 -5.43 -4.01
CA VAL A 10 5.30 -4.58 -4.20
C VAL A 10 4.56 -4.94 -5.48
N ARG A 11 5.27 -5.05 -6.61
CA ARG A 11 4.65 -5.42 -7.89
C ARG A 11 4.03 -6.81 -7.87
N ALA A 12 4.68 -7.77 -7.21
CA ALA A 12 4.15 -9.12 -7.06
C ALA A 12 2.84 -9.13 -6.26
N ILE A 13 2.76 -8.36 -5.16
CA ILE A 13 1.54 -8.23 -4.35
C ILE A 13 0.41 -7.57 -5.16
N LEU A 14 0.70 -6.49 -5.89
CA LEU A 14 -0.30 -5.81 -6.73
C LEU A 14 -0.82 -6.74 -7.85
N ALA A 15 0.07 -7.57 -8.42
CA ALA A 15 -0.33 -8.59 -9.38
C ALA A 15 -1.19 -9.68 -8.73
N ALA A 16 -0.88 -10.10 -7.50
CA ALA A 16 -1.69 -11.04 -6.76
C ALA A 16 -3.09 -10.49 -6.45
N PHE A 17 -3.21 -9.22 -6.05
CA PHE A 17 -4.50 -8.54 -5.87
C PHE A 17 -5.36 -8.62 -7.13
N LYS A 18 -4.76 -8.34 -8.29
CA LYS A 18 -5.44 -8.46 -9.58
C LYS A 18 -5.81 -9.91 -9.92
N GLY A 19 -4.90 -10.86 -9.68
CA GLY A 19 -5.12 -12.28 -9.96
C GLY A 19 -6.22 -12.91 -9.10
N LEU A 20 -6.44 -12.35 -7.90
CA LEU A 20 -7.49 -12.75 -6.96
C LEU A 20 -8.80 -11.97 -7.14
N ASP A 21 -8.86 -11.05 -8.11
CA ASP A 21 -10.02 -10.21 -8.40
C ASP A 21 -10.49 -9.40 -7.17
N LEU A 22 -9.54 -8.88 -6.38
CA LEU A 22 -9.85 -8.10 -5.18
C LEU A 22 -10.20 -6.66 -5.54
N GLU A 23 -11.40 -6.23 -5.13
CA GLU A 23 -11.84 -4.84 -5.24
C GLU A 23 -11.65 -4.09 -3.92
N PHE A 24 -10.88 -3.01 -3.97
CA PHE A 24 -10.60 -2.17 -2.79
C PHE A 24 -11.34 -0.84 -2.84
N GLN A 25 -12.22 -0.62 -1.87
CA GLN A 25 -12.72 0.71 -1.56
C GLN A 25 -11.72 1.45 -0.66
N VAL A 26 -11.24 2.60 -1.14
CA VAL A 26 -10.36 3.49 -0.38
C VAL A 26 -11.07 4.84 -0.30
N LYS A 27 -11.15 5.41 0.90
CA LYS A 27 -11.77 6.71 1.17
C LYS A 27 -10.78 7.59 1.92
N GLY A 28 -10.81 8.90 1.63
CA GLY A 28 -9.97 9.88 2.32
C GLY A 28 -8.48 9.79 1.98
N ALA A 29 -8.11 9.19 0.85
CA ALA A 29 -6.72 9.04 0.47
C ALA A 29 -6.06 10.37 0.03
N ASP A 30 -6.87 11.37 -0.28
CA ASP A 30 -6.51 12.79 -0.43
C ASP A 30 -5.93 13.41 0.86
N ASN A 31 -6.18 12.82 2.03
CA ASN A 31 -5.57 13.26 3.29
C ASN A 31 -4.08 12.87 3.41
N VAL A 32 -3.58 12.01 2.52
CA VAL A 32 -2.19 11.57 2.55
C VAL A 32 -1.29 12.69 2.02
N PRO A 33 -0.28 13.16 2.79
CA PRO A 33 0.65 14.17 2.31
C PRO A 33 1.39 13.73 1.04
N LYS A 34 1.37 14.58 0.00
CA LYS A 34 2.08 14.31 -1.26
C LYS A 34 3.61 14.41 -1.12
N GLU A 35 4.07 15.17 -0.13
CA GLU A 35 5.49 15.42 0.17
C GLU A 35 5.75 15.21 1.68
N GLY A 36 7.01 14.98 2.05
CA GLY A 36 7.38 14.67 3.44
C GLY A 36 7.08 13.23 3.87
N GLY A 37 7.31 12.91 5.14
CA GLY A 37 7.03 11.60 5.72
C GLY A 37 5.60 11.48 6.25
N VAL A 38 5.09 10.26 6.33
CA VAL A 38 3.77 9.95 6.91
C VAL A 38 3.91 8.77 7.87
N LEU A 39 3.18 8.81 8.98
CA LEU A 39 3.00 7.65 9.86
C LEU A 39 1.58 7.11 9.64
N VAL A 40 1.50 5.89 9.12
CA VAL A 40 0.22 5.20 8.93
C VAL A 40 -0.07 4.34 10.16
N ALA A 41 -1.20 4.59 10.81
CA ALA A 41 -1.72 3.75 11.88
C ALA A 41 -3.00 3.07 11.40
N PHE A 42 -3.09 1.75 11.63
CA PHE A 42 -4.25 0.95 11.25
C PHE A 42 -4.49 -0.15 12.29
N ASN A 43 -5.71 -0.68 12.33
CA ASN A 43 -6.09 -1.81 13.16
C ASN A 43 -5.49 -3.12 12.62
N HIS A 44 -5.19 -4.09 13.50
CA HIS A 44 -4.76 -5.42 13.09
C HIS A 44 -5.85 -6.45 13.37
N VAL A 45 -6.59 -6.84 12.33
CA VAL A 45 -7.74 -7.74 12.38
C VAL A 45 -7.63 -8.92 11.43
N ALA A 46 -6.74 -8.86 10.44
CA ALA A 46 -6.50 -9.93 9.49
C ALA A 46 -5.00 -10.18 9.27
N HIS A 47 -4.66 -11.40 8.87
CA HIS A 47 -3.27 -11.76 8.58
C HIS A 47 -2.68 -10.87 7.48
N VAL A 48 -3.46 -10.40 6.52
CA VAL A 48 -2.98 -9.63 5.37
C VAL A 48 -2.85 -8.13 5.64
N ASP A 49 -3.08 -7.64 6.86
CA ASP A 49 -3.10 -6.19 7.10
C ASP A 49 -1.76 -5.51 6.82
N PHE A 50 -0.64 -6.23 6.95
CA PHE A 50 0.69 -5.69 6.68
C PHE A 50 0.90 -5.27 5.21
N ILE A 51 0.20 -5.91 4.25
CA ILE A 51 0.22 -5.48 2.85
C ILE A 51 -0.86 -4.45 2.53
N LEU A 52 -1.96 -4.43 3.29
CA LEU A 52 -3.10 -3.53 3.04
C LEU A 52 -2.92 -2.14 3.67
N GLY A 53 -2.28 -2.04 4.83
CA GLY A 53 -2.07 -0.77 5.53
C GLY A 53 -1.34 0.27 4.66
N GLY A 54 -0.34 -0.17 3.90
CA GLY A 54 0.37 0.70 2.96
C GLY A 54 -0.36 0.94 1.64
N TYR A 55 -1.22 0.02 1.20
CA TYR A 55 -1.90 0.11 -0.10
C TYR A 55 -2.81 1.35 -0.21
N GLY A 56 -3.52 1.70 0.86
CA GLY A 56 -4.39 2.89 0.89
C GLY A 56 -3.63 4.19 0.61
N ALA A 57 -2.45 4.36 1.19
CA ALA A 57 -1.59 5.53 0.96
C ALA A 57 -0.90 5.47 -0.41
N TRP A 58 -0.47 4.27 -0.83
CA TRP A 58 0.18 4.06 -2.11
C TRP A 58 -0.76 4.33 -3.30
N LYS A 59 -2.05 4.02 -3.19
CA LYS A 59 -3.02 4.15 -4.29
C LYS A 59 -3.11 5.57 -4.87
N GLU A 60 -3.03 6.60 -4.02
CA GLU A 60 -3.06 8.00 -4.46
C GLU A 60 -1.68 8.59 -4.73
N THR A 61 -0.68 8.22 -3.94
CA THR A 61 0.63 8.87 -4.00
C THR A 61 1.64 8.16 -4.89
N GLY A 62 1.43 6.86 -5.17
CA GLY A 62 2.43 5.97 -5.75
C GLY A 62 3.65 5.75 -4.84
N ARG A 63 3.66 6.34 -3.64
CA ARG A 63 4.77 6.28 -2.68
C ARG A 63 4.53 5.11 -1.73
N LEU A 64 5.59 4.38 -1.48
CA LEU A 64 5.57 3.33 -0.46
C LEU A 64 5.74 4.00 0.91
N PRO A 65 4.97 3.60 1.93
CA PRO A 65 5.19 4.05 3.31
C PRO A 65 6.53 3.55 3.86
#